data_AF-A0A8T6DJ22-F1
#
_entry.id   AF-A0A8T6DJ22-F1
#
_cell.length_a   1.000
_cell.length_b   1.000
_cell.length_c   1.000
_cell.angle_alpha   90.00
_cell.angle_beta   90.00
_cell.angle_gamma   90.00
#
_symmetry.space_group_name_H-M   'P 1'
#
loop_
_entity.id
_entity.type
_entity.pdbx_description
1 polymer ?
#
loop_
_entity_poly.entity_id
_entity_poly.type
_entity_poly.pdbx_seq_one_letter_code
_entity_poly.pdbx_strand_id
1 'polypeptide(L)'
;MSPTVWADAWATYSQFDGSFADRRTYGFNIDIANGFFTPVPSLFLYAAFTIEFLPATVAGILGVMLFWQWTYGTSLYWVSFFVAGRQHRITKGQLGTFIGAMNAPWVLCALAGLYVSVRLILEGGYGALGH
;
A
#
# COMPACT_ATOMS: atom_id res chain seq x y z
N MET A 1 8.16 -4.67 -20.25
CA MET A 1 9.25 -3.99 -19.52
C MET A 1 10.25 -5.04 -19.08
N SER A 2 11.55 -4.79 -19.22
CA SER A 2 12.57 -5.75 -18.76
C SER A 2 12.71 -5.71 -17.23
N PRO A 3 13.15 -6.81 -16.59
CA PRO A 3 13.48 -6.81 -15.17
C PRO A 3 14.50 -5.74 -14.78
N THR A 4 15.38 -5.35 -15.71
CA THR A 4 16.41 -4.32 -15.49
C THR A 4 15.81 -2.94 -15.22
N VAL A 5 14.74 -2.55 -15.91
CA VAL A 5 14.08 -1.24 -15.67
C VAL A 5 13.56 -1.15 -14.23
N TRP A 6 12.96 -2.22 -13.73
CA TRP A 6 12.47 -2.27 -12.35
C TRP A 6 13.61 -2.32 -11.34
N ALA A 7 14.68 -3.04 -11.63
CA ALA A 7 15.88 -3.04 -10.81
C ALA A 7 16.49 -1.63 -10.70
N ASP A 8 16.56 -0.89 -11.80
CA ASP A 8 17.09 0.49 -11.83
C ASP A 8 16.21 1.46 -11.03
N ALA A 9 14.88 1.32 -11.12
CA ALA A 9 13.95 2.11 -10.33
C ALA A 9 14.15 1.90 -8.82
N TRP A 10 14.25 0.63 -8.39
CA TRP A 10 14.50 0.28 -6.99
C TRP A 10 15.90 0.66 -6.51
N ALA A 11 16.92 0.54 -7.36
CA ALA A 11 18.27 0.99 -7.07
C ALA A 11 18.32 2.51 -6.85
N THR A 12 17.58 3.27 -7.68
CA THR A 12 17.44 4.72 -7.54
C THR A 12 16.71 5.09 -6.26
N TYR A 13 15.58 4.44 -5.96
CA TYR A 13 14.82 4.71 -4.74
C TYR A 13 15.62 4.39 -3.48
N SER A 14 16.45 3.34 -3.52
CA SER A 14 17.35 2.95 -2.44
C SER A 14 18.44 4.00 -2.11
N GLN A 15 18.71 4.95 -3.02
CA GLN A 15 19.59 6.09 -2.74
C GLN A 15 18.95 7.08 -1.75
N PHE A 16 17.62 7.17 -1.73
CA PHE A 16 16.87 8.06 -0.84
C PHE A 16 16.46 7.36 0.46
N ASP A 17 16.16 6.05 0.38
CA ASP A 17 15.97 5.21 1.56
C ASP A 17 16.70 3.87 1.41
N GLY A 18 17.86 3.77 2.07
CA GLY A 18 18.67 2.55 2.06
C GLY A 18 17.99 1.32 2.68
N SER A 19 16.81 1.46 3.29
CA SER A 19 16.05 0.30 3.79
C SER A 19 15.61 -0.65 2.68
N PHE A 20 15.40 -0.15 1.46
CA PHE A 20 15.06 -1.01 0.32
C PHE A 20 16.25 -1.85 -0.18
N ALA A 21 17.47 -1.57 0.29
CA ALA A 21 18.66 -2.37 0.00
C ALA A 21 19.06 -3.31 1.16
N ASP A 22 18.68 -2.99 2.41
CA ASP A 22 19.03 -3.80 3.58
C ASP A 22 17.89 -4.74 4.00
N ARG A 23 18.12 -6.04 3.76
CA ARG A 23 17.18 -7.14 4.06
C ARG A 23 16.76 -7.26 5.52
N ARG A 24 17.48 -6.62 6.44
CA ARG A 24 17.18 -6.64 7.88
C ARG A 24 16.18 -5.57 8.28
N THR A 25 15.87 -4.64 7.39
CA THR A 25 15.01 -3.51 7.69
C THR A 25 13.54 -3.82 7.42
N TYR A 26 12.66 -3.10 8.11
CA TYR A 26 11.22 -3.20 7.87
C TYR A 26 10.87 -2.85 6.41
N GLY A 27 11.47 -1.81 5.83
CA GLY A 27 11.21 -1.35 4.46
C GLY A 27 11.40 -2.45 3.42
N PHE A 28 12.52 -3.18 3.47
CA PHE A 28 12.72 -4.33 2.59
C PHE A 28 11.65 -5.42 2.77
N ASN A 29 11.40 -5.80 4.02
CA ASN A 29 10.52 -6.94 4.32
C ASN A 29 9.05 -6.66 3.99
N ILE A 30 8.55 -5.46 4.29
CA ILE A 30 7.16 -5.08 3.97
C ILE A 30 6.94 -4.99 2.46
N ASP A 31 7.93 -4.51 1.71
CA ASP A 31 7.81 -4.37 0.25
C ASP A 31 7.77 -5.74 -0.45
N ILE A 32 8.68 -6.65 -0.07
CA ILE A 32 8.66 -8.04 -0.54
C ILE A 32 7.35 -8.73 -0.15
N ALA A 33 6.91 -8.61 1.10
CA ALA A 33 5.66 -9.21 1.56
C ALA A 33 4.45 -8.68 0.77
N ASN A 34 4.39 -7.37 0.50
CA ASN A 34 3.36 -6.78 -0.34
C ASN A 34 3.42 -7.37 -1.76
N GLY A 35 4.60 -7.41 -2.39
CA GLY A 35 4.77 -7.93 -3.75
C GLY A 35 4.27 -9.37 -3.93
N PHE A 36 4.40 -10.22 -2.91
CA PHE A 36 3.89 -11.60 -2.96
C PHE A 36 2.42 -11.72 -2.56
N PHE A 37 1.98 -10.99 -1.54
CA PHE A 37 0.68 -11.22 -0.93
C PHE A 37 -0.45 -10.39 -1.55
N THR A 38 -0.23 -9.11 -1.82
CA THR A 38 -1.32 -8.19 -2.18
C THR A 38 -1.91 -8.38 -3.58
N PRO A 39 -1.19 -8.89 -4.61
CA PRO A 39 -1.79 -9.06 -5.93
C PRO A 39 -3.04 -9.95 -5.95
N VAL A 40 -3.04 -11.04 -5.18
CA VAL A 40 -4.16 -12.00 -5.14
C VAL A 40 -5.45 -11.36 -4.58
N PRO A 41 -5.48 -10.82 -3.34
CA PRO A 41 -6.67 -10.16 -2.82
C PRO A 41 -7.05 -8.91 -3.63
N SER A 42 -6.09 -8.17 -4.20
CA SER A 42 -6.39 -7.04 -5.08
C SER A 42 -7.17 -7.46 -6.33
N LEU A 43 -6.74 -8.52 -7.02
CA LEU A 43 -7.45 -9.04 -8.20
C LEU A 43 -8.85 -9.54 -7.84
N PHE A 44 -8.98 -10.22 -6.69
CA PHE A 44 -10.26 -10.73 -6.21
C PHE A 44 -11.25 -9.58 -5.91
N LEU A 45 -10.79 -8.54 -5.20
CA LEU A 45 -11.59 -7.35 -4.91
C LEU A 45 -11.91 -6.55 -6.17
N TYR A 46 -10.96 -6.44 -7.11
CA TYR A 46 -11.19 -5.77 -8.39
C TYR A 46 -12.33 -6.44 -9.17
N ALA A 47 -12.31 -7.78 -9.29
CA ALA A 47 -13.39 -8.52 -9.91
C ALA A 47 -14.70 -8.35 -9.12
N ALA A 48 -14.66 -8.38 -7.78
CA ALA A 48 -15.84 -8.25 -6.94
C ALA A 48 -16.51 -6.89 -7.10
N PHE A 49 -15.73 -5.82 -7.23
CA PHE A 49 -16.23 -4.46 -7.41
C PHE A 49 -16.70 -4.17 -8.84
N THR A 50 -16.33 -5.01 -9.82
CA THR A 50 -16.68 -4.79 -11.23
C THR A 50 -17.89 -5.61 -11.68
N ILE A 51 -17.99 -6.86 -11.25
CA ILE A 51 -19.04 -7.79 -11.70
C ILE A 51 -19.88 -8.36 -10.55
N GLU A 52 -19.66 -7.89 -9.32
CA GLU A 52 -20.46 -8.23 -8.14
C GLU A 52 -20.59 -9.75 -7.89
N PHE A 53 -19.57 -10.54 -8.24
CA PHE A 53 -19.63 -12.01 -8.13
C PHE A 53 -19.60 -12.53 -6.68
N LEU A 54 -19.36 -11.65 -5.71
CA LEU A 54 -19.36 -11.97 -4.27
C LEU A 54 -20.48 -11.20 -3.56
N PRO A 55 -21.01 -11.73 -2.45
CA PRO A 55 -21.80 -10.92 -1.53
C PRO A 55 -20.99 -9.70 -1.08
N ALA A 56 -21.60 -8.52 -1.12
CA ALA A 56 -20.94 -7.26 -0.77
C ALA A 56 -20.29 -7.31 0.62
N THR A 57 -20.92 -7.95 1.60
CA THR A 57 -20.34 -8.12 2.94
C THR A 57 -19.02 -8.91 2.92
N VAL A 58 -18.93 -9.95 2.10
CA VAL A 58 -17.70 -10.76 1.98
C VAL A 58 -16.60 -9.96 1.28
N ALA A 59 -16.94 -9.27 0.19
CA ALA A 59 -16.01 -8.38 -0.50
C ALA A 59 -15.54 -7.24 0.42
N GLY A 60 -16.43 -6.69 1.24
CA GLY A 60 -16.12 -5.68 2.24
C GLY A 60 -15.17 -6.18 3.33
N ILE A 61 -15.35 -7.39 3.86
CA ILE A 61 -14.43 -7.98 4.86
C ILE A 61 -13.02 -8.13 4.26
N LEU A 62 -12.92 -8.72 3.06
CA LEU A 62 -11.64 -8.87 2.36
C LEU A 62 -10.99 -7.51 2.07
N GLY A 63 -11.81 -6.53 1.68
CA GLY A 63 -11.38 -5.15 1.46
C GLY A 63 -10.83 -4.51 2.72
N VAL A 64 -11.55 -4.60 3.85
CA VAL A 64 -11.09 -4.08 5.14
C VAL A 64 -9.74 -4.69 5.52
N MET A 65 -9.57 -6.00 5.37
CA MET A 65 -8.31 -6.68 5.67
C MET A 65 -7.15 -6.16 4.82
N LEU A 66 -7.33 -6.07 3.50
CA LEU A 66 -6.29 -5.60 2.57
C LEU A 66 -5.97 -4.11 2.77
N PHE A 67 -6.99 -3.27 2.79
CA PHE A 67 -6.80 -1.82 2.88
C PHE A 67 -6.25 -1.41 4.24
N TRP A 68 -6.65 -2.07 5.33
CA TRP A 68 -6.03 -1.87 6.64
C TRP A 68 -4.55 -2.29 6.64
N GLN A 69 -4.21 -3.42 6.03
CA GLN A 69 -2.81 -3.84 5.88
C GLN A 69 -1.97 -2.76 5.18
N TRP A 70 -2.45 -2.17 4.08
CA TRP A 70 -1.72 -1.09 3.39
C TRP A 70 -1.59 0.17 4.24
N THR A 71 -2.67 0.64 4.85
CA THR A 71 -2.64 1.83 5.72
C THR A 71 -1.68 1.62 6.89
N TYR A 72 -1.81 0.51 7.61
CA TYR A 72 -0.98 0.19 8.76
C TYR A 72 0.48 -0.04 8.35
N GLY A 73 0.71 -0.86 7.31
CA GLY A 73 2.04 -1.22 6.85
C GLY A 73 2.84 -0.01 6.38
N THR A 74 2.21 0.92 5.65
CA THR A 74 2.83 2.15 5.17
C THR A 74 3.07 3.14 6.30
N SER A 75 2.12 3.26 7.25
CA SER A 75 2.30 4.11 8.43
C SER A 75 3.48 3.63 9.30
N LEU A 76 3.59 2.31 9.51
CA LEU A 76 4.74 1.72 10.18
C LEU A 76 6.05 1.95 9.43
N TYR A 77 6.02 1.93 8.09
CA TYR A 77 7.19 2.24 7.28
C TYR A 77 7.70 3.66 7.60
N TRP A 78 6.82 4.66 7.59
CA TRP A 78 7.18 6.03 7.95
C TRP A 78 7.73 6.13 9.38
N VAL A 79 7.06 5.51 10.36
CA VAL A 79 7.57 5.46 11.74
C VAL A 79 8.98 4.85 11.77
N SER A 80 9.20 3.72 11.09
CA SER A 80 10.51 3.06 11.02
C SER A 80 11.59 3.94 10.37
N PHE A 81 11.20 4.74 9.37
CA PHE A 81 12.09 5.67 8.67
C PHE A 81 12.58 6.77 9.62
N PHE A 82 11.65 7.38 10.37
CA PHE A 82 11.96 8.46 11.30
C PHE A 82 12.71 7.98 12.55
N VAL A 83 12.30 6.85 13.12
CA VAL A 83 12.94 6.25 14.31
C VAL A 83 14.39 5.82 14.00
N ALA A 84 14.64 5.33 12.79
CA ALA A 84 16.00 4.98 12.34
C ALA A 84 16.85 6.23 11.97
N GLY A 85 16.32 7.44 12.10
CA GLY A 85 17.04 8.68 11.83
C GLY A 85 17.35 8.91 10.34
N ARG A 86 16.65 8.24 9.42
CA ARG A 86 16.98 8.27 7.98
C ARG A 86 16.65 9.62 7.34
N GLN A 87 15.73 10.39 7.89
CA GLN A 87 15.42 11.76 7.50
C GLN A 87 16.62 12.70 7.53
N HIS A 88 17.63 12.40 8.37
CA HIS A 88 18.84 13.23 8.48
C HIS A 88 19.84 12.98 7.34
N ARG A 89 19.63 11.94 6.53
CA ARG A 89 20.52 11.54 5.43
C ARG A 89 20.09 12.11 4.07
N ILE A 90 18.92 12.75 4.01
CA ILE A 90 18.34 13.30 2.78
C ILE A 90 17.92 14.76 2.97
N THR A 91 17.79 15.49 1.86
CA THR A 91 17.32 16.87 1.88
C THR A 91 15.82 16.94 2.19
N LYS A 92 15.34 18.10 2.69
CA LYS A 92 13.91 18.33 2.93
C LYS A 92 13.05 18.15 1.67
N GLY A 93 13.58 18.53 0.50
CA GLY A 93 12.90 18.33 -0.78
C GLY A 93 12.72 16.84 -1.10
N GLN A 94 13.81 16.05 -0.98
CA GLN A 94 13.76 14.60 -1.17
C GLN A 94 12.85 13.90 -0.16
N LEU A 95 12.84 14.36 1.09
CA LEU A 95 11.92 13.86 2.11
C LEU A 95 10.47 14.09 1.71
N GLY A 96 10.13 15.32 1.27
CA GLY A 96 8.78 15.67 0.83
C GLY A 96 8.32 14.88 -0.39
N THR A 97 9.20 14.67 -1.37
CA THR A 97 8.85 13.97 -2.62
C THR A 97 8.88 12.45 -2.48
N PHE A 98 10.04 11.88 -2.16
CA PHE A 98 10.26 10.44 -2.21
C PHE A 98 9.67 9.72 -1.01
N ILE A 99 9.70 10.34 0.17
CA ILE A 99 9.17 9.71 1.39
C ILE A 99 7.72 10.11 1.61
N GLY A 100 7.39 11.39 1.51
CA GLY A 100 6.03 11.89 1.68
C GLY A 100 5.14 11.56 0.49
N ALA A 101 5.30 12.29 -0.62
CA ALA A 101 4.37 12.29 -1.73
C ALA A 101 4.24 10.92 -2.43
N MET A 102 5.34 10.18 -2.62
CA MET A 102 5.27 8.86 -3.24
C MET A 102 4.62 7.78 -2.36
N ASN A 103 4.68 7.93 -1.03
CA ASN A 103 4.05 6.96 -0.12
C ASN A 103 2.62 7.36 0.28
N ALA A 104 2.24 8.63 0.14
CA ALA A 104 0.92 9.13 0.51
C ALA A 104 -0.25 8.40 -0.18
N PRO A 105 -0.20 8.03 -1.47
CA PRO A 105 -1.27 7.26 -2.11
C PRO A 105 -1.57 5.93 -1.40
N TRP A 106 -0.55 5.23 -0.91
CA TRP A 106 -0.72 3.96 -0.20
C TRP A 106 -1.46 4.08 1.13
N VAL A 107 -1.51 5.28 1.70
CA VAL A 107 -2.32 5.59 2.88
C VAL A 107 -3.66 6.17 2.48
N LEU A 108 -3.68 7.24 1.68
CA LEU A 108 -4.89 8.00 1.37
C LEU A 108 -5.88 7.20 0.51
N CYS A 109 -5.40 6.51 -0.53
CA CYS A 109 -6.25 5.67 -1.36
C CYS A 109 -6.68 4.41 -0.61
N ALA A 110 -5.81 3.86 0.25
CA ALA A 110 -6.18 2.72 1.10
C ALA A 110 -7.26 3.11 2.12
N LEU A 111 -7.21 4.30 2.73
CA LEU A 111 -8.26 4.79 3.61
C LEU A 111 -9.60 4.97 2.88
N ALA A 112 -9.57 5.44 1.63
CA ALA A 112 -10.78 5.50 0.80
C ALA A 112 -11.33 4.09 0.51
N GLY A 113 -10.46 3.13 0.16
CA GLY A 113 -10.83 1.73 0.00
C GLY A 113 -11.39 1.10 1.27
N LEU A 114 -10.83 1.45 2.43
CA LEU A 114 -11.29 1.01 3.74
C LEU A 114 -12.70 1.56 4.03
N TYR A 115 -12.95 2.84 3.74
CA TYR A 115 -14.27 3.44 3.86
C TYR A 115 -15.30 2.70 3.00
N VAL A 116 -15.02 2.50 1.71
CA VAL A 116 -15.90 1.76 0.79
C VAL A 116 -16.17 0.35 1.32
N SER A 117 -15.13 -0.34 1.76
CA SER A 117 -15.24 -1.71 2.27
C SER A 117 -16.12 -1.80 3.53
N VAL A 118 -16.04 -0.81 4.42
CA VAL A 118 -16.93 -0.70 5.58
C VAL A 118 -18.39 -0.46 5.14
N ARG A 119 -18.63 0.37 4.12
CA ARG A 119 -19.99 0.58 3.58
C ARG A 119 -20.58 -0.70 3.01
N LEU A 120 -19.80 -1.46 2.26
CA LEU A 120 -20.20 -2.77 1.73
C LEU A 120 -20.63 -3.75 2.84
N ILE A 121 -19.93 -3.74 3.99
CA ILE A 121 -20.29 -4.57 5.15
C ILE A 121 -21.61 -4.10 5.77
N LEU A 122 -21.74 -2.81 6.01
CA LEU A 122 -22.88 -2.24 6.74
C LEU A 122 -24.18 -2.22 5.93
N GLU A 123 -24.08 -1.97 4.62
CA GLU A 123 -25.22 -1.86 3.71
C GLU A 123 -25.59 -3.19 3.07
N GLY A 124 -24.66 -4.15 3.04
CA GLY A 124 -24.87 -5.45 2.41
C GLY A 124 -25.04 -5.38 0.89
N GLY A 125 -24.65 -4.27 0.25
CA GLY A 125 -24.75 -4.04 -1.19
C GLY A 125 -23.59 -3.21 -1.74
N TYR A 126 -23.51 -3.12 -3.07
CA TYR A 126 -22.47 -2.38 -3.79
C TYR A 126 -22.80 -0.90 -4.04
N GLY A 127 -23.92 -0.39 -3.51
CA GLY A 127 -24.38 0.99 -3.74
C GLY A 127 -23.38 2.09 -3.34
N ALA A 128 -22.46 1.80 -2.41
CA ALA A 128 -21.34 2.70 -2.09
C ALA A 128 -20.40 2.98 -3.27
N LEU A 129 -20.43 2.14 -4.31
CA LEU A 129 -19.67 2.32 -5.56
C LEU A 129 -20.43 3.18 -6.60
N GLY A 130 -21.69 3.55 -6.34
CA GLY A 130 -22.48 4.43 -7.21
C GLY A 130 -23.26 3.72 -8.32
N HIS A 131 -23.50 2.41 -8.18
CA HIS A 131 -24.38 1.62 -9.03
C HIS A 131 -25.74 1.40 -8.38
#